data_AF-A0A8S3K165-F1
#
_entry.id   AF-A0A8S3K165-F1
#
_cell.length_a   1.000
_cell.length_b   1.000
_cell.length_c   1.000
_cell.angle_alpha   90.00
_cell.angle_beta   90.00
_cell.angle_gamma   90.00
#
_symmetry.space_group_name_H-M   'P 1'
#
loop_
_entity.id
_entity.type
_entity.pdbx_description
1 polymer ?
#
loop_
_entity_poly.entity_id
_entity_poly.type
_entity_poly.pdbx_seq_one_letter_code
_entity_poly.pdbx_strand_id
1 'polypeptide(L)'
;MPNDKWIADLKTVLQVAKARLDVREKKKTEQVAKERYVVADYIRNNKVPRARIAVEHLVREDYKIEAMDRVEAYLDTLLMRMQLIKDRP
;
A
#
# COMPACT_ATOMS: atom_id res chain seq x y z
N MET A 1 2.67 1.80 -35.86
CA MET A 1 4.00 1.17 -35.70
C MET A 1 3.80 -0.20 -35.05
N PRO A 2 4.44 -1.26 -35.54
CA PRO A 2 4.16 -2.63 -35.13
C PRO A 2 4.91 -2.97 -33.83
N ASN A 3 4.49 -2.41 -32.68
CA ASN A 3 4.38 -3.15 -31.41
C ASN A 3 3.85 -2.28 -30.23
N ASP A 4 2.73 -1.56 -30.41
CA ASP A 4 2.09 -0.86 -29.26
C ASP A 4 1.47 -1.82 -28.23
N LYS A 5 1.54 -3.14 -28.49
CA LYS A 5 1.03 -4.19 -27.60
C LYS A 5 1.63 -4.10 -26.19
N TRP A 6 2.93 -3.84 -26.06
CA TRP A 6 3.58 -3.78 -24.73
C TRP A 6 3.06 -2.61 -23.89
N ILE A 7 2.72 -1.48 -24.50
CA ILE A 7 2.12 -0.31 -23.82
C ILE A 7 0.73 -0.69 -23.28
N ALA A 8 -0.07 -1.41 -24.07
CA ALA A 8 -1.40 -1.87 -23.65
C ALA A 8 -1.31 -2.92 -22.52
N ASP A 9 -0.38 -3.86 -22.64
CA ASP A 9 -0.12 -4.87 -21.61
C ASP A 9 0.37 -4.20 -20.31
N LEU A 10 1.30 -3.25 -20.39
CA LEU A 10 1.79 -2.48 -19.25
C LEU A 10 0.68 -1.68 -18.58
N LYS A 11 -0.15 -0.97 -19.35
CA LYS A 11 -1.31 -0.22 -18.82
C LYS A 11 -2.22 -1.15 -18.01
N THR A 12 -2.52 -2.33 -18.55
CA THR A 12 -3.37 -3.33 -17.90
C THR A 12 -2.76 -3.80 -16.58
N VAL A 13 -1.47 -4.13 -16.58
CA VAL A 13 -0.76 -4.56 -15.36
C VAL A 13 -0.73 -3.46 -14.30
N LEU A 14 -0.48 -2.21 -14.68
CA LEU A 14 -0.48 -1.08 -13.76
C LEU A 14 -1.85 -0.82 -13.14
N GLN A 15 -2.93 -0.91 -13.92
CA GLN A 15 -4.30 -0.80 -13.41
C GLN A 15 -4.65 -1.91 -12.42
N VAL A 16 -4.22 -3.15 -12.70
CA VAL A 16 -4.40 -4.28 -11.77
C VAL A 16 -3.57 -4.09 -10.50
N ALA A 17 -2.33 -3.62 -10.61
CA ALA A 17 -1.47 -3.34 -9.48
C ALA A 17 -2.09 -2.27 -8.57
N LYS A 18 -2.60 -1.18 -9.16
CA LYS A 18 -3.32 -0.12 -8.45
C LYS A 18 -4.52 -0.67 -7.67
N ALA A 19 -5.42 -1.38 -8.35
CA ALA A 19 -6.62 -1.93 -7.72
C ALA A 19 -6.30 -2.92 -6.58
N ARG A 20 -5.20 -3.68 -6.69
CA ARG A 20 -4.73 -4.57 -5.63
C ARG A 20 -4.19 -3.82 -4.42
N LEU A 21 -3.51 -2.69 -4.62
CA LEU A 21 -3.00 -1.85 -3.54
C LEU A 21 -4.14 -1.21 -2.76
N ASP A 22 -5.13 -0.61 -3.43
CA ASP A 22 -6.31 -0.01 -2.79
C ASP A 22 -7.04 -0.99 -1.85
N VAL A 23 -7.31 -2.21 -2.32
CA VAL A 23 -7.95 -3.25 -1.50
C VAL A 23 -7.06 -3.67 -0.32
N ARG A 24 -5.75 -3.77 -0.54
CA ARG A 24 -4.81 -4.22 0.49
C ARG A 24 -4.61 -3.15 1.56
N GLU A 25 -4.57 -1.89 1.17
CA GLU A 25 -4.47 -0.74 2.05
C GLU A 25 -5.68 -0.64 2.98
N LYS A 26 -6.90 -0.67 2.41
CA LYS A 26 -8.16 -0.66 3.18
C LYS A 26 -8.22 -1.79 4.19
N LYS A 27 -7.95 -3.02 3.72
CA LYS A 27 -7.90 -4.21 4.59
C LYS A 27 -6.89 -4.05 5.72
N LYS A 28 -5.71 -3.49 5.42
CA LYS A 28 -4.65 -3.38 6.41
C LYS A 28 -4.93 -2.27 7.43
N THR A 29 -5.51 -1.17 6.99
CA THR A 29 -5.97 -0.07 7.86
C THR A 29 -6.98 -0.55 8.89
N GLU A 30 -7.99 -1.33 8.47
CA GLU A 30 -8.95 -1.94 9.40
C GLU A 30 -8.29 -2.92 10.38
N GLN A 31 -7.32 -3.71 9.92
CA GLN A 31 -6.61 -4.64 10.78
C GLN A 31 -5.79 -3.92 11.85
N VAL A 32 -5.05 -2.88 11.47
CA VAL A 32 -4.27 -2.03 12.40
C VAL A 32 -5.20 -1.35 13.40
N ALA A 33 -6.36 -0.84 12.97
CA ALA A 33 -7.35 -0.25 13.88
C ALA A 33 -7.80 -1.24 14.96
N LYS A 34 -8.02 -2.51 14.60
CA LYS A 34 -8.36 -3.58 15.57
C LYS A 34 -7.20 -3.88 16.53
N GLU A 35 -5.97 -3.96 16.01
CA GLU A 35 -4.76 -4.22 16.80
C GLU A 35 -4.50 -3.11 17.85
N ARG A 36 -4.88 -1.86 17.58
CA ARG A 36 -4.79 -0.75 18.57
C ARG A 36 -5.62 -1.01 19.83
N TYR A 37 -6.80 -1.64 19.72
CA TYR A 37 -7.60 -2.01 20.90
C TYR A 37 -6.91 -3.09 21.75
N VAL A 38 -6.20 -4.02 21.11
CA VAL A 38 -5.42 -5.07 21.80
C VAL A 38 -4.27 -4.46 22.59
N VAL A 39 -3.59 -3.45 22.04
CA VAL A 39 -2.56 -2.70 22.77
C VAL A 39 -3.15 -1.99 23.99
N ALA A 40 -4.32 -1.36 23.84
CA ALA A 40 -5.00 -0.72 24.97
C ALA A 40 -5.31 -1.73 26.10
N ASP A 41 -5.71 -2.95 25.74
CA ASP A 41 -5.94 -4.02 26.72
C ASP A 41 -4.64 -4.47 27.42
N TYR A 42 -3.53 -4.59 26.69
CA TYR A 42 -2.23 -4.88 27.31
C TYR A 42 -1.78 -3.81 28.30
N ILE A 43 -2.05 -2.53 28.01
CA ILE A 43 -1.74 -1.43 28.93
C ILE A 43 -2.62 -1.51 30.18
N ARG A 44 -3.95 -1.70 30.03
CA ARG A 44 -4.88 -1.84 31.18
C ARG A 44 -4.51 -2.99 32.10
N ASN A 45 -4.01 -4.09 31.53
CA ASN A 45 -3.60 -5.28 32.26
C ASN A 45 -2.14 -5.23 32.77
N ASN A 46 -1.48 -4.07 32.75
CA ASN A 46 -0.08 -3.88 33.15
C ASN A 46 0.94 -4.79 32.41
N LYS A 47 0.61 -5.26 31.21
CA LYS A 47 1.48 -6.10 30.36
C LYS A 47 2.39 -5.23 29.47
N VAL A 48 3.14 -4.32 30.10
CA VAL A 48 3.94 -3.29 29.40
C VAL A 48 4.95 -3.87 28.38
N PRO A 49 5.71 -4.95 28.66
CA PRO A 49 6.63 -5.51 27.66
C PRO A 49 5.92 -5.99 26.40
N ARG A 50 4.74 -6.60 26.57
CA ARG A 50 3.92 -7.10 25.46
C ARG A 50 3.30 -5.95 24.67
N ALA A 51 2.87 -4.89 25.36
CA ALA A 51 2.39 -3.67 24.72
C ALA A 51 3.48 -3.03 23.85
N ARG A 52 4.73 -2.93 24.32
CA ARG A 52 5.85 -2.38 23.53
C ARG A 52 6.05 -3.14 22.21
N ILE A 53 6.12 -4.47 22.26
CA ILE A 53 6.30 -5.31 21.06
C ILE A 53 5.15 -5.08 20.06
N ALA A 54 3.91 -5.05 20.57
CA ALA A 54 2.73 -4.84 19.74
C ALA A 54 2.69 -3.42 19.12
N VAL A 55 3.12 -2.40 19.84
CA VAL A 55 3.24 -1.03 19.32
C VAL A 55 4.30 -0.95 18.22
N GLU A 56 5.46 -1.58 18.38
CA GLU A 56 6.46 -1.60 17.31
C GLU A 56 5.93 -2.28 16.04
N HIS A 57 5.13 -3.34 16.19
CA HIS A 57 4.45 -3.95 15.05
C HIS A 57 3.46 -2.98 14.39
N LEU A 58 2.60 -2.32 15.17
CA LEU A 58 1.65 -1.31 14.66
C LEU A 58 2.36 -0.21 13.88
N VAL A 59 3.44 0.36 14.42
CA VAL A 59 4.21 1.41 13.75
C VAL A 59 4.76 0.94 12.40
N ARG A 60 5.28 -0.30 12.33
CA ARG A 60 5.74 -0.87 11.05
C ARG A 60 4.60 -1.06 10.06
N GLU A 61 3.40 -1.42 10.54
CA GLU A 61 2.24 -1.58 9.66
C GLU A 61 1.69 -0.23 9.18
N ASP A 62 1.70 0.81 10.02
CA ASP A 62 1.36 2.18 9.61
C ASP A 62 2.30 2.66 8.48
N TYR A 63 3.62 2.46 8.63
CA TYR A 63 4.58 2.79 7.56
C TYR A 63 4.36 1.99 6.27
N LYS A 64 3.94 0.73 6.37
CA LYS A 64 3.61 -0.07 5.18
C LYS A 64 2.36 0.45 4.47
N ILE A 65 1.35 0.88 5.23
CA ILE A 65 0.14 1.50 4.68
C ILE A 65 0.51 2.79 3.91
N GLU A 66 1.29 3.67 4.53
CA GLU A 66 1.76 4.90 3.87
C GLU A 66 2.61 4.59 2.62
N ALA A 67 3.47 3.58 2.67
CA ALA A 67 4.25 3.16 1.51
C ALA A 67 3.36 2.65 0.36
N MET A 68 2.25 1.95 0.66
CA MET A 68 1.30 1.51 -0.37
C MET A 68 0.62 2.71 -1.05
N ASP A 69 0.17 3.71 -0.29
CA ASP A 69 -0.42 4.95 -0.82
C ASP A 69 0.58 5.71 -1.73
N ARG A 70 1.83 5.86 -1.28
CA ARG A 70 2.89 6.47 -2.10
C ARG A 70 3.13 5.74 -3.41
N VAL A 71 3.16 4.39 -3.39
CA VAL A 71 3.31 3.59 -4.60
C VAL A 71 2.09 3.74 -5.51
N GLU A 72 0.89 3.79 -4.96
CA GLU A 72 -0.33 4.01 -5.74
C GLU A 72 -0.30 5.35 -6.50
N ALA A 73 0.11 6.43 -5.82
CA ALA A 73 0.29 7.74 -6.46
C ALA A 73 1.33 7.73 -7.60
N TYR A 74 2.41 6.94 -7.45
CA TYR A 74 3.37 6.75 -8.54
C TYR A 74 2.77 5.97 -9.71
N LEU A 75 1.98 4.92 -9.46
CA LEU A 75 1.28 4.18 -10.51
C LEU A 75 0.31 5.07 -11.28
N ASP A 76 -0.42 5.95 -10.60
CA ASP A 76 -1.29 6.94 -11.24
C ASP A 76 -0.53 7.92 -12.12
N THR A 77 0.61 8.40 -11.64
CA THR A 77 1.49 9.29 -12.41
C THR A 77 1.98 8.59 -13.69
N LEU A 78 2.38 7.32 -13.60
CA LEU A 78 2.81 6.52 -14.75
C LEU A 78 1.67 6.32 -15.74
N LEU A 79 0.47 5.94 -15.26
CA LEU A 79 -0.72 5.75 -16.08
C LEU A 79 -1.12 7.05 -16.82
N MET A 80 -1.03 8.20 -16.16
CA MET A 80 -1.34 9.49 -16.77
C MET A 80 -0.30 9.93 -17.82
N ARG A 81 0.94 9.42 -17.72
CA ARG A 81 2.06 9.79 -18.59
C ARG A 81 2.45 8.71 -19.61
N MET A 82 1.61 7.71 -19.85
CA MET A 82 1.92 6.58 -20.76
C MET A 82 2.35 6.99 -22.17
N GLN A 83 1.84 8.10 -22.71
CA GLN A 83 2.26 8.58 -24.04
C GLN A 83 3.73 9.04 -24.05
N LEU A 84 4.18 9.71 -22.99
CA LEU A 84 5.59 10.11 -22.85
C LEU A 84 6.52 8.90 -22.68
N ILE A 85 6.01 7.82 -22.08
CA ILE A 85 6.75 6.56 -21.93
C ILE A 85 6.90 5.86 -23.28
N LYS A 86 5.88 5.96 -24.15
CA LYS A 86 5.89 5.42 -25.50
C LYS A 86 6.86 6.15 -26.44
N ASP A 87 6.90 7.49 -26.34
CA ASP A 87 7.63 8.36 -27.28
C ASP A 87 9.12 8.52 -26.92
N ARG A 88 9.60 7.84 -25.86
CA ARG A 88 11.01 7.89 -25.47
C ARG A 88 11.86 7.10 -26.49
N PRO A 89 12.90 7.70 -27.08
CA PRO A 89 13.78 7.02 -28.04
C PRO A 89 14.54 5.85 -27.42
#